data_AF-A0A4R0YXE5-F1
#
_entry.id   AF-A0A4R0YXE5-F1
#
_cell.length_a   1.000
_cell.length_b   1.000
_cell.length_c   1.000
_cell.angle_alpha   90.00
_cell.angle_beta   90.00
_cell.angle_gamma   90.00
#
_symmetry.space_group_name_H-M   'P 1'
#
loop_
_entity.id
_entity.type
_entity.pdbx_description
1 polymer ?
#
loop_
_entity_poly.entity_id
_entity_poly.type
_entity_poly.pdbx_seq_one_letter_code
_entity_poly.pdbx_strand_id
1 'polypeptide(L)' 'MDFKIGFSNLLKDIPKSRLPESVQPGDVLWFYEDGKVEVDAKERERLSDEIDELMDELWED' A
#
# COMPACT_ATOMS: atom_id res chain seq x y z
N MET A 1 -19.04 -1.62 2.41
CA MET A 1 -18.22 -0.91 1.41
C MET A 1 -16.82 -1.40 1.68
N ASP A 2 -16.27 -2.15 0.74
CA ASP A 2 -15.12 -3.02 0.98
C ASP A 2 -13.92 -2.50 0.20
N PHE A 3 -12.72 -2.66 0.75
CA PHE A 3 -11.48 -2.32 0.06
C PHE A 3 -10.87 -3.58 -0.55
N LYS A 4 -10.37 -3.46 -1.78
CA LYS A 4 -9.54 -4.49 -2.40
C LYS A 4 -8.09 -4.25 -1.99
N ILE A 5 -7.50 -5.24 -1.33
CA ILE A 5 -6.09 -5.20 -0.93
C ILE A 5 -5.34 -6.24 -1.74
N GLY A 6 -4.25 -5.81 -2.38
CA GLY A 6 -3.35 -6.65 -3.14
C GLY A 6 -2.30 -7.28 -2.23
N PHE A 7 -2.34 -8.60 -2.14
CA PHE A 7 -1.19 -9.41 -1.75
C PHE A 7 -0.53 -9.89 -3.06
N SER A 8 0.79 -10.10 -3.05
CA SER A 8 1.62 -10.36 -4.25
C SER A 8 0.94 -11.10 -5.42
N ASN A 9 0.18 -12.17 -5.13
CA ASN A 9 -0.56 -12.95 -6.14
C ASN A 9 -2.07 -13.08 -5.87
N LEU A 10 -2.64 -12.31 -4.95
CA LEU A 10 -4.05 -12.43 -4.55
C LEU A 10 -4.68 -11.08 -4.22
N LEU A 11 -5.85 -10.82 -4.81
CA LEU A 11 -6.74 -9.75 -4.36
C LEU A 11 -7.70 -10.31 -3.32
N LYS A 12 -7.77 -9.67 -2.15
CA LYS A 12 -8.72 -10.02 -1.10
C LYS A 12 -9.58 -8.83 -0.74
N ASP A 13 -10.88 -9.07 -0.64
CA ASP A 13 -11.81 -8.07 -0.11
C ASP A 13 -11.67 -8.03 1.42
N ILE A 14 -11.41 -6.82 1.95
CA ILE A 14 -11.32 -6.57 3.38
C ILE A 14 -12.37 -5.53 3.76
N PRO A 15 -13.17 -5.76 4.82
CA PRO A 15 -14.10 -4.76 5.32
C PRO A 15 -13.38 -3.48 5.70
N LYS A 16 -13.90 -2.34 5.26
CA LYS A 16 -13.35 -1.01 5.60
C LYS A 16 -13.22 -0.79 7.11
N SER A 17 -14.10 -1.38 7.92
CA SER A 17 -14.07 -1.31 9.38
C SER A 17 -12.83 -1.96 10.03
N ARG A 18 -12.09 -2.81 9.29
CA ARG A 18 -10.85 -3.45 9.77
C ARG A 18 -9.62 -2.56 9.55
N LEU A 19 -9.74 -1.52 8.74
CA LEU A 19 -8.64 -0.63 8.39
C LEU A 19 -8.68 0.63 9.27
N PRO A 20 -7.53 1.22 9.60
CA PRO A 20 -7.48 2.56 10.17
C PRO A 20 -8.23 3.57 9.29
N GLU A 21 -8.87 4.56 9.90
CA GLU A 21 -9.64 5.58 9.15
C GLU A 21 -8.77 6.43 8.22
N SER A 22 -7.47 6.52 8.50
CA SER A 22 -6.51 7.30 7.73
C SER A 22 -6.02 6.64 6.44
N VAL A 23 -6.40 5.37 6.16
CA VAL A 23 -5.91 4.63 4.99
C VAL A 23 -6.42 5.24 3.69
N GLN A 24 -5.50 5.43 2.74
CA GLN A 24 -5.74 5.93 1.39
C GLN A 24 -5.22 4.95 0.33
N PRO A 25 -5.73 5.02 -0.92
CA PRO A 25 -5.15 4.26 -2.02
C PRO A 25 -3.66 4.55 -2.18
N GLY A 26 -2.86 3.50 -2.34
CA GLY A 26 -1.40 3.59 -2.46
C GLY A 26 -0.65 3.43 -1.13
N ASP A 27 -1.33 3.45 0.01
CA ASP A 27 -0.68 3.18 1.30
C ASP A 27 -0.18 1.73 1.42
N VAL A 28 0.95 1.57 2.09
CA VAL A 28 1.50 0.27 2.47
C VAL A 28 0.96 -0.11 3.84
N LEU A 29 0.42 -1.33 3.96
CA LEU A 29 -0.21 -1.82 5.19
C LEU A 29 0.48 -3.08 5.69
N TRP A 30 0.82 -3.10 6.99
CA TRP A 30 1.25 -4.30 7.70
C TRP A 30 0.06 -4.96 8.38
N PHE A 31 -0.11 -6.26 8.14
CA PHE A 31 -1.10 -7.10 8.82
C PHE A 31 -0.39 -8.02 9.79
N TYR A 32 -0.64 -7.84 11.08
CA TYR A 32 -0.05 -8.68 12.13
C TYR A 32 -0.99 -9.83 12.49
N GLU A 33 -0.44 -10.91 13.07
CA GLU A 33 -1.19 -12.11 13.45
C GLU A 33 -2.25 -11.84 14.53
N ASP A 34 -2.02 -10.84 15.39
CA ASP A 34 -2.95 -10.37 16.42
C ASP A 34 -4.14 -9.57 15.85
N GLY A 35 -4.16 -9.36 14.53
CA GLY A 35 -5.19 -8.61 13.83
C GLY A 35 -4.97 -7.10 13.78
N LYS A 36 -3.87 -6.58 14.35
CA LYS A 36 -3.48 -5.18 14.20
C LYS A 36 -3.14 -4.88 12.73
N VAL A 37 -3.54 -3.70 12.29
CA VAL A 37 -3.20 -3.15 10.97
C VAL A 37 -2.48 -1.82 11.19
N GLU A 38 -1.32 -1.66 10.56
CA GLU A 38 -0.50 -0.44 10.65
C GLU A 38 -0.20 0.11 9.26
N VAL A 39 -0.21 1.44 9.14
CA VAL A 39 0.15 2.14 7.91
C VAL A 39 1.64 2.43 7.94
N ASP A 40 2.37 1.97 6.92
CA ASP A 40 3.80 2.23 6.76
C ASP A 40 4.02 3.39 5.79
N ALA A 41 4.04 4.59 6.35
CA ALA A 41 4.28 5.81 5.57
C ALA A 41 5.69 5.85 4.96
N LYS A 42 6.67 5.22 5.62
CA LYS A 42 8.07 5.22 5.17
C LYS A 42 8.24 4.32 3.95
N GLU A 43 7.65 3.14 3.98
CA GLU A 43 7.71 2.24 2.82
C GLU A 43 6.92 2.80 1.63
N ARG A 44 5.80 3.49 1.90
CA ARG A 44 5.06 4.22 0.87
C ARG A 44 5.93 5.29 0.18
N GLU A 45 6.67 6.08 0.95
CA GLU A 45 7.60 7.10 0.42
C GLU A 45 8.71 6.44 -0.42
N ARG A 46 9.35 5.39 0.11
CA ARG A 46 10.39 4.64 -0.61
C ARG A 46 9.91 4.10 -1.97
N LEU A 47 8.70 3.55 -2.02
CA LEU A 47 8.12 3.03 -3.26
C LEU A 47 7.75 4.17 -4.23
N SER A 48 7.33 5.33 -3.72
CA SER A 48 7.09 6.51 -4.56
C SER A 48 8.39 6.97 -5.20
N ASP A 49 9.47 7.06 -4.44
CA ASP A 49 10.79 7.45 -4.94
C ASP A 49 11.29 6.44 -6.00
N GLU A 50 11.11 5.13 -5.76
CA GLU A 50 11.48 4.08 -6.72
C GLU A 50 10.69 4.19 -8.03
N ILE A 51 9.40 4.56 -7.97
CA ILE A 51 8.59 4.82 -9.17
C ILE A 51 9.12 6.05 -9.91
N ASP A 52 9.43 7.13 -9.20
CA ASP A 52 9.94 8.36 -9.80
C ASP A 52 11.31 8.11 -10.47
N GLU A 53 12.22 7.37 -9.82
CA GLU A 53 13.51 6.95 -10.40
C GLU A 53 13.34 6.11 -11.67
N LEU A 54 12.43 5.13 -11.66
CA LEU A 54 12.14 4.29 -12.83
C LEU A 54 11.54 5.10 -13.99
N MET A 55 10.73 6.11 -13.66
CA MET A 55 10.18 7.02 -14.65
C MET A 55 11.30 7.88 -15.23
N ASP A 56 12.14 8.49 -14.40
CA ASP A 56 13.26 9.30 -14.86
C ASP A 56 14.20 8.50 -15.79
N GLU A 57 14.56 7.26 -15.44
CA GLU A 57 15.36 6.37 -16.32
C GLU A 57 14.70 6.12 -17.69
N LEU A 58 13.36 5.97 -17.73
CA LEU A 58 12.62 5.72 -18.97
C LEU A 58 12.52 6.96 -19.87
N TRP A 59 12.52 8.16 -19.28
CA TRP A 59 12.31 9.44 -19.97
C TRP A 59 13.60 10.24 -20.22
N GLU A 60 14.75 9.78 -19.72
CA GLU A 60 16.07 10.27 -20.14
C GLU A 60 16.40 9.78 -21.57
N ASP A 61 16.16 10.66 -22.56
CA ASP A 61 16.69 10.59 -23.94
C ASP A 61 18.18 11.00 -24.01
#